data_AF-A0A6A5W120-F1
#
_entry.id   AF-A0A6A5W120-F1
#
_cell.length_a   1.000
_cell.length_b   1.000
_cell.length_c   1.000
_cell.angle_alpha   90.00
_cell.angle_beta   90.00
_cell.angle_gamma   90.00
#
_symmetry.space_group_name_H-M   'P 1'
#
loop_
_entity.id
_entity.type
_entity.pdbx_description
1 polymer ?
#
loop_
_entity_poly.entity_id
_entity_poly.type
_entity_poly.pdbx_seq_one_letter_code
_entity_poly.pdbx_strand_id
1 'polypeptide(L)'
;MLDLPADVTGRAFKPIPALASSTSDVILLALTNRNYYRKPVLDAWFNATNCTTSTQDIIPTNCEATEPYSWLSCKEQYQMCLNDGTTCSPMTGLYSLDPDREGIKDEEKFGGLKLNAIQKPLYTLLWKALWVAQLNYQLGFVGRENLVASEYLWDGGFNFGISANLPENHWHTEIGNWMNTSLAMMQRTTLSFARPIEQSAGPDISNVEYFIRPTDSEGSQLCKKMMGKSTAHTSFSVLGLGLAIGVVILVILVNIVLPKLVSYIQKRSGKGLHRRLEWTETSAFQLQRMAAEGRGVGPWVARDDDVPMLKGGQMFNLTGASLKGKWGRAESYQMARRSFGSTEEIEMGGLSPGFEKGPADKKEAVRMRLLDE
;
A
#
# COMPACT_ATOMS: atom_id res chain seq x y z
N MET A 1 30.21 31.64 23.03
CA MET A 1 29.22 32.72 22.83
C MET A 1 29.94 33.78 22.01
N LEU A 2 29.72 33.79 20.70
CA LEU A 2 30.36 34.75 19.79
C LEU A 2 29.53 36.04 19.86
N ASP A 3 30.10 37.09 20.43
CA ASP A 3 29.53 38.44 20.42
C ASP A 3 29.51 38.97 18.99
N LEU A 4 28.33 38.95 18.38
CA LEU A 4 28.07 39.69 17.14
C LEU A 4 27.58 41.09 17.50
N PRO A 5 28.15 42.16 16.92
CA PRO A 5 27.73 43.52 17.20
C PRO A 5 26.27 43.73 16.78
N ALA A 6 25.50 44.35 17.67
CA ALA A 6 24.11 44.71 17.47
C ALA A 6 24.00 45.86 16.46
N ASP A 7 23.78 45.53 15.19
CA ASP A 7 23.23 46.49 14.22
C ASP A 7 21.75 46.21 13.98
N VAL A 8 20.95 46.95 14.74
CA VAL A 8 19.54 47.35 14.64
C VAL A 8 18.78 46.88 13.38
N THR A 9 18.46 45.61 13.33
CA THR A 9 17.17 44.97 12.99
C THR A 9 17.37 43.52 13.37
N GLY A 10 16.35 42.76 13.80
CA GLY A 10 16.51 41.35 14.20
C GLY A 10 16.97 40.38 13.08
N ARG A 11 17.65 40.87 12.04
CA ARG A 11 18.21 40.12 10.92
C ARG A 11 19.67 39.82 11.22
N ALA A 12 19.96 38.61 11.68
CA ALA A 12 21.32 38.11 11.89
C ALA A 12 22.14 37.96 10.59
N PHE A 13 21.51 38.16 9.43
CA PHE A 13 22.09 37.99 8.10
C PHE A 13 21.63 39.11 7.16
N LYS A 14 22.59 39.80 6.52
CA LYS A 14 22.33 40.79 5.49
C LYS A 14 22.75 40.21 4.13
N PRO A 15 21.79 39.75 3.29
CA PRO A 15 22.13 39.15 2.00
C PRO A 15 22.78 40.17 1.07
N ILE A 16 23.69 39.70 0.21
CA ILE A 16 24.17 40.48 -0.93
C ILE A 16 22.99 40.81 -1.86
N PRO A 17 23.05 41.88 -2.67
CA PRO A 17 21.93 42.31 -3.51
C PRO A 17 21.36 41.20 -4.43
N ALA A 18 22.21 40.30 -4.92
CA ALA A 18 21.78 39.16 -5.75
C ALA A 18 20.93 38.12 -5.00
N LEU A 19 21.10 38.02 -3.68
CA LEU A 19 20.37 37.10 -2.80
C LEU A 19 19.27 37.80 -2.01
N ALA A 20 19.24 39.14 -2.02
CA ALA A 20 18.21 39.91 -1.33
C ALA A 20 16.85 39.70 -2.01
N SER A 21 15.84 39.39 -1.22
CA SER A 21 14.45 39.24 -1.67
C SER A 21 13.52 39.90 -0.67
N SER A 22 12.53 40.63 -1.16
CA SER A 22 11.45 41.22 -0.35
C SER A 22 10.20 40.34 -0.31
N THR A 23 10.13 39.30 -1.16
CA THR A 23 8.93 38.48 -1.39
C THR A 23 9.16 37.01 -1.06
N SER A 24 10.27 36.65 -0.43
CA SER A 24 10.60 35.27 -0.10
C SER A 24 11.51 35.21 1.12
N ASP A 25 11.43 34.10 1.85
CA ASP A 25 12.46 33.74 2.82
C ASP A 25 13.59 33.04 2.07
N VAL A 26 14.84 33.47 2.33
CA VAL A 26 16.01 32.95 1.63
C VAL A 26 16.81 32.09 2.59
N ILE A 27 17.00 30.82 2.22
CA ILE A 27 17.75 29.84 2.98
C ILE A 27 19.04 29.54 2.22
N LEU A 28 20.17 29.55 2.93
CA LEU A 28 21.47 29.16 2.42
C LEU A 28 21.89 27.84 3.06
N LEU A 29 22.25 26.89 2.22
CA LEU A 29 22.62 25.53 2.60
C LEU A 29 24.07 25.31 2.20
N ALA A 30 24.89 24.99 3.18
CA ALA A 30 26.26 24.56 2.95
C ALA A 30 26.34 23.05 3.12
N LEU A 31 26.84 22.35 2.11
CA LEU A 31 27.16 20.94 2.18
C LEU A 31 28.65 20.79 2.40
N THR A 32 29.01 20.06 3.46
CA THR A 32 30.37 19.57 3.70
C THR A 32 30.43 18.11 3.31
N ASN A 33 31.07 17.82 2.19
CA ASN A 33 31.21 16.46 1.71
C ASN A 33 32.62 15.94 1.99
N ARG A 34 32.73 14.92 2.84
CA ARG A 34 33.99 14.24 3.19
C ARG A 34 34.00 12.78 2.75
N ASN A 35 33.06 12.40 1.88
CA ASN A 35 32.95 11.04 1.38
C ASN A 35 33.74 10.86 0.09
N TYR A 36 34.24 9.64 -0.12
CA TYR A 36 34.91 9.21 -1.33
C TYR A 36 33.93 8.54 -2.28
N TYR A 37 34.03 8.86 -3.56
CA TYR A 37 33.28 8.22 -4.63
C TYR A 37 34.20 7.34 -5.48
N ARG A 38 33.70 6.20 -5.95
CA ARG A 38 34.49 5.32 -6.84
C ARG A 38 34.62 5.84 -8.28
N LYS A 39 33.83 6.84 -8.62
CA LYS A 39 33.76 7.49 -9.94
C LYS A 39 33.53 8.99 -9.73
N PRO A 40 33.94 9.84 -10.69
CA PRO A 40 33.69 11.26 -10.59
C PRO A 40 32.20 11.57 -10.58
N VAL A 41 31.78 12.46 -9.68
CA VAL A 41 30.41 12.96 -9.56
C VAL A 41 30.35 14.36 -10.17
N LEU A 42 29.51 14.53 -11.20
CA LEU A 42 29.33 15.78 -11.93
C LEU A 42 28.12 16.60 -11.46
N ASP A 43 27.47 16.18 -10.37
CA ASP A 43 26.39 16.94 -9.75
C ASP A 43 26.89 18.30 -9.27
N ALA A 44 26.13 19.37 -9.54
CA ALA A 44 26.55 20.73 -9.23
C ALA A 44 26.75 20.99 -7.73
N TRP A 45 26.04 20.27 -6.87
CA TRP A 45 26.10 20.43 -5.42
C TRP A 45 27.00 19.37 -4.76
N PHE A 46 26.98 18.12 -5.23
CA PHE A 46 27.85 17.05 -4.73
C PHE A 46 29.18 16.89 -5.48
N ASN A 47 29.54 17.88 -6.30
CA ASN A 47 30.66 17.81 -7.24
C ASN A 47 31.92 17.18 -6.63
N ALA A 48 32.33 16.03 -7.16
CA ALA A 48 33.50 15.30 -6.71
C ALA A 48 34.29 14.79 -7.92
N THR A 49 35.18 15.63 -8.43
CA THR A 49 35.99 15.34 -9.63
C THR A 49 37.47 15.17 -9.34
N ASN A 50 37.89 15.44 -8.09
CA ASN A 50 39.28 15.29 -7.67
C ASN A 50 39.59 13.81 -7.37
N CYS A 51 39.93 13.06 -8.42
CA CYS A 51 40.14 11.62 -8.34
C CYS A 51 41.63 11.27 -8.21
N THR A 52 41.94 10.42 -7.23
CA THR A 52 43.25 9.77 -7.08
C THR A 52 43.12 8.30 -7.45
N THR A 53 44.05 7.80 -8.26
CA THR A 53 44.09 6.38 -8.66
C THR A 53 45.37 5.75 -8.15
N SER A 54 45.23 4.67 -7.37
CA SER A 54 46.34 3.94 -6.77
C SER A 54 46.09 2.44 -6.94
N THR A 55 47.03 1.74 -7.56
CA THR A 55 46.92 0.29 -7.80
C THR A 55 47.22 -0.54 -6.56
N GLN A 56 47.67 0.08 -5.47
CA GLN A 56 47.98 -0.59 -4.20
C GLN A 56 46.81 -0.56 -3.22
N ASP A 57 45.82 0.31 -3.47
CA ASP A 57 44.66 0.46 -2.58
C ASP A 57 43.56 -0.54 -2.89
N ILE A 58 42.85 -0.97 -1.84
CA ILE A 58 41.68 -1.86 -1.94
C ILE A 58 40.60 -1.25 -2.85
N ILE A 59 40.53 0.09 -2.87
CA ILE A 59 39.66 0.86 -3.75
C ILE A 59 40.56 1.65 -4.69
N PRO A 60 40.71 1.21 -5.95
CA PRO A 60 41.74 1.73 -6.84
C PRO A 60 41.54 3.19 -7.24
N THR A 61 40.34 3.74 -7.09
CA THR A 61 40.01 5.12 -7.47
C THR A 61 39.10 5.71 -6.42
N ASN A 62 39.53 6.84 -5.85
CA ASN A 62 38.77 7.62 -4.90
C ASN A 62 38.66 9.05 -5.43
N CYS A 63 37.44 9.50 -5.65
CA CYS A 63 37.10 10.85 -6.06
C CYS A 63 36.56 11.60 -4.85
N GLU A 64 37.19 12.71 -4.52
CA GLU A 64 36.81 13.59 -3.42
C GLU A 64 36.06 14.80 -3.94
N ALA A 65 35.31 15.44 -3.03
CA ALA A 65 34.65 16.70 -3.30
C ALA A 65 35.67 17.74 -3.81
N THR A 66 35.31 18.43 -4.89
CA THR A 66 36.19 19.42 -5.53
C THR A 66 36.41 20.62 -4.62
N GLU A 67 35.39 20.98 -3.84
CA GLU A 67 35.40 22.10 -2.90
C GLU A 67 35.04 21.60 -1.49
N PRO A 68 35.64 22.20 -0.43
CA PRO A 68 35.34 21.80 0.95
C PRO A 68 33.90 22.13 1.38
N TYR A 69 33.29 23.13 0.73
CA TYR A 69 31.92 23.55 0.93
C TYR A 69 31.27 23.82 -0.43
N SER A 70 30.12 23.19 -0.68
CA SER A 70 29.26 23.54 -1.80
C SER A 70 27.98 24.18 -1.30
N TRP A 71 27.48 25.17 -2.04
CA TRP A 71 26.39 26.01 -1.59
C TRP A 71 25.15 25.85 -2.47
N LEU A 72 24.00 25.76 -1.84
CA LEU A 72 22.69 25.83 -2.47
C LEU A 72 21.86 26.92 -1.78
N SER A 73 21.07 27.66 -2.55
CA SER A 73 20.14 28.66 -2.02
C SER A 73 18.71 28.30 -2.41
N CYS A 74 17.81 28.31 -1.43
CA CYS A 74 16.38 28.10 -1.63
C CYS A 74 15.63 29.41 -1.33
N LYS A 75 14.65 29.72 -2.18
CA LYS A 75 13.68 30.80 -1.94
C LYS A 75 12.34 30.18 -1.61
N GLU A 76 11.92 30.30 -0.36
CA GLU A 76 10.60 29.84 0.08
C GLU A 76 9.59 30.98 -0.04
N GLN A 77 8.45 30.68 -0.67
CA GLN A 77 7.35 31.62 -0.83
C GLN A 77 6.04 30.92 -0.47
N TYR A 78 5.17 31.65 0.19
CA TYR A 78 3.92 31.16 0.72
C TYR A 78 2.78 32.03 0.23
N GLN A 79 1.68 31.36 -0.06
CA GLN A 79 0.42 31.99 -0.41
C GLN A 79 -0.71 31.15 0.17
N MET A 80 -1.66 31.82 0.81
CA MET A 80 -2.86 31.19 1.36
C MET A 80 -4.06 31.66 0.56
N CYS A 81 -4.88 30.71 0.10
CA CYS A 81 -6.01 30.97 -0.76
C CYS A 81 -7.32 30.53 -0.11
N LEU A 82 -8.40 31.24 -0.40
CA LEU A 82 -9.75 30.78 -0.12
C LEU A 82 -10.13 29.64 -1.09
N ASN A 83 -11.23 28.95 -0.76
CA ASN A 83 -11.73 27.84 -1.56
C ASN A 83 -12.22 28.24 -2.97
N ASP A 84 -12.36 29.54 -3.24
CA ASP A 84 -12.67 30.05 -4.58
C ASP A 84 -11.49 29.92 -5.56
N GLY A 85 -10.27 29.70 -5.04
CA GLY A 85 -9.04 29.61 -5.83
C GLY A 85 -8.56 30.93 -6.44
N THR A 86 -9.30 32.02 -6.23
CA THR A 86 -9.02 33.34 -6.82
C THR A 86 -8.62 34.37 -5.77
N THR A 87 -9.14 34.24 -4.54
CA THR A 87 -8.86 35.17 -3.45
C THR A 87 -7.73 34.62 -2.60
N CYS A 88 -6.53 35.14 -2.80
CA CYS A 88 -5.32 34.69 -2.12
C CYS A 88 -4.58 35.85 -1.47
N SER A 89 -3.81 35.54 -0.42
CA SER A 89 -2.82 36.44 0.14
C SER A 89 -1.75 36.78 -0.93
N PRO A 90 -0.97 37.86 -0.76
CA PRO A 90 0.21 38.07 -1.59
C PRO A 90 1.19 36.90 -1.42
N MET A 91 1.94 36.60 -2.49
CA MET A 91 3.04 35.65 -2.45
C MET A 91 4.24 36.30 -1.74
N THR A 92 4.58 35.81 -0.55
CA THR A 92 5.60 36.43 0.31
C THR A 92 6.32 35.38 1.20
N GLY A 93 7.31 35.81 1.97
CA GLY A 93 7.89 34.98 3.05
C GLY A 93 6.89 34.74 4.18
N LEU A 94 7.07 33.67 4.93
CA LEU A 94 6.08 33.17 5.89
C LEU A 94 5.77 34.17 7.01
N TYR A 95 6.80 34.87 7.52
CA TYR A 95 6.65 35.86 8.59
C TYR A 95 5.86 37.11 8.17
N SER A 96 5.70 37.34 6.87
CA SER A 96 4.81 38.41 6.38
C SER A 96 3.33 37.99 6.43
N LEU A 97 3.05 36.69 6.59
CA LEU A 97 1.70 36.14 6.71
C LEU A 97 1.29 35.86 8.16
N ASP A 98 2.15 36.17 9.13
CA ASP A 98 1.91 35.93 10.55
C ASP A 98 0.74 36.79 11.07
N PRO A 99 -0.37 36.18 11.55
CA PRO A 99 -1.50 36.92 12.07
C PRO A 99 -1.23 37.62 13.42
N ASP A 100 -0.23 37.15 14.17
CA ASP A 100 0.12 37.62 15.51
C ASP A 100 1.29 38.62 15.50
N ARG A 101 1.79 38.98 14.30
CA ARG A 101 2.90 39.92 14.15
C ARG A 101 2.55 41.32 14.66
N GLU A 102 3.39 41.82 15.56
CA GLU A 102 3.24 43.15 16.15
C GLU A 102 3.38 44.27 15.10
N GLY A 103 2.59 45.34 15.28
CA GLY A 103 2.66 46.55 14.44
C GLY A 103 1.97 46.46 13.08
N ILE A 104 1.30 45.35 12.76
CA ILE A 104 0.47 45.20 11.56
C ILE A 104 -0.92 45.80 11.75
N LYS A 105 -1.42 46.49 10.71
CA LYS A 105 -2.80 47.03 10.67
C LYS A 105 -3.81 45.88 10.59
N ASP A 106 -4.99 46.06 11.20
CA ASP A 106 -6.03 45.02 11.19
C ASP A 106 -6.45 44.58 9.76
N GLU A 107 -6.37 45.48 8.79
CA GLU A 107 -6.66 45.20 7.37
C GLU A 107 -5.64 44.30 6.69
N GLU A 108 -4.41 44.27 7.20
CA GLU A 108 -3.29 43.47 6.68
C GLU A 108 -3.13 42.14 7.42
N LYS A 109 -3.80 41.97 8.58
CA LYS A 109 -3.84 40.69 9.30
C LYS A 109 -4.37 39.59 8.40
N PHE A 110 -3.90 38.37 8.63
CA PHE A 110 -4.25 37.21 7.81
C PHE A 110 -3.92 37.40 6.31
N GLY A 111 -2.84 38.13 6.00
CA GLY A 111 -2.40 38.38 4.63
C GLY A 111 -3.36 39.24 3.81
N GLY A 112 -4.18 40.08 4.46
CA GLY A 112 -5.20 40.91 3.81
C GLY A 112 -6.48 40.17 3.43
N LEU A 113 -6.64 38.92 3.86
CA LEU A 113 -7.81 38.12 3.55
C LEU A 113 -8.99 38.45 4.48
N LYS A 114 -10.18 38.58 3.90
CA LYS A 114 -11.43 38.74 4.65
C LYS A 114 -11.93 37.38 5.12
N LEU A 115 -11.53 36.98 6.33
CA LEU A 115 -11.83 35.68 6.91
C LEU A 115 -13.03 35.71 7.87
N ASN A 116 -13.87 34.68 7.79
CA ASN A 116 -14.94 34.40 8.75
C ASN A 116 -14.39 33.94 10.11
N ALA A 117 -15.24 33.95 11.14
CA ALA A 117 -14.85 33.59 12.52
C ALA A 117 -14.15 32.21 12.64
N ILE A 118 -14.61 31.21 11.88
CA ILE A 118 -13.98 29.86 11.85
C ILE A 118 -12.73 29.80 10.96
N GLN A 119 -12.62 30.68 9.96
CA GLN A 119 -11.47 30.69 9.04
C GLN A 119 -10.23 31.31 9.69
N LYS A 120 -10.39 32.24 10.64
CA LYS A 120 -9.29 32.84 11.39
C LYS A 120 -8.45 31.79 12.16
N PRO A 121 -9.01 30.93 13.04
CA PRO A 121 -8.24 29.90 13.73
C PRO A 121 -7.68 28.85 12.76
N LEU A 122 -8.37 28.56 11.64
CA LEU A 122 -7.84 27.69 10.59
C LEU A 122 -6.60 28.30 9.92
N TYR A 123 -6.63 29.60 9.61
CA TYR A 123 -5.48 30.31 9.05
C TYR A 123 -4.30 30.26 10.03
N THR A 124 -4.52 30.58 11.30
CA THR A 124 -3.47 30.52 12.33
C THR A 124 -2.89 29.11 12.46
N LEU A 125 -3.74 28.08 12.42
CA LEU A 125 -3.29 26.68 12.42
C LEU A 125 -2.42 26.37 11.21
N LEU A 126 -2.86 26.73 10.00
CA LEU A 126 -2.11 26.51 8.77
C LEU A 126 -0.78 27.26 8.78
N TRP A 127 -0.75 28.50 9.26
CA TRP A 127 0.48 29.28 9.39
C TRP A 127 1.47 28.59 10.33
N LYS A 128 1.01 28.11 11.50
CA LYS A 128 1.85 27.35 12.44
C LYS A 128 2.34 26.03 11.83
N ALA A 129 1.50 25.34 11.05
CA ALA A 129 1.90 24.11 10.35
C ALA A 129 2.97 24.38 9.28
N LEU A 130 2.84 25.48 8.53
CA LEU A 130 3.87 25.92 7.58
C LEU A 130 5.16 26.31 8.27
N TRP A 131 5.08 26.98 9.42
CA TRP A 131 6.25 27.41 10.21
C TRP A 131 7.11 26.23 10.66
N VAL A 132 6.49 25.17 11.18
CA VAL A 132 7.24 23.95 11.56
C VAL A 132 7.76 23.20 10.32
N ALA A 133 7.10 23.32 9.17
CA ALA A 133 7.47 22.65 7.93
C ALA A 133 8.54 23.39 7.10
N GLN A 134 8.99 24.58 7.52
CA GLN A 134 10.04 25.32 6.82
C GLN A 134 11.34 24.52 6.74
N LEU A 135 12.05 24.66 5.62
CA LEU A 135 13.24 23.86 5.34
C LEU A 135 14.37 24.07 6.37
N ASN A 136 14.48 25.27 6.97
CA ASN A 136 15.49 25.56 7.97
C ASN A 136 15.33 24.70 9.24
N TYR A 137 14.09 24.45 9.69
CA TYR A 137 13.83 23.60 10.84
C TYR A 137 14.02 22.13 10.49
N GLN A 138 13.56 21.71 9.31
CA GLN A 138 13.79 20.35 8.83
C GLN A 138 15.28 20.00 8.80
N LEU A 139 16.10 20.83 8.16
CA LEU A 139 17.54 20.60 8.06
C LEU A 139 18.27 20.85 9.37
N GLY A 140 17.78 21.76 10.23
CA GLY A 140 18.34 22.01 11.54
C GLY A 140 18.16 20.85 12.53
N PHE A 141 17.00 20.18 12.49
CA PHE A 141 16.70 19.05 13.39
C PHE A 141 17.11 17.69 12.82
N VAL A 142 16.88 17.46 11.53
CA VAL A 142 17.14 16.16 10.88
C VAL A 142 18.54 16.10 10.26
N GLY A 143 19.15 17.23 9.89
CA GLY A 143 20.54 17.26 9.43
C GLY A 143 20.82 16.38 8.22
N ARG A 144 21.90 15.59 8.30
CA ARG A 144 22.40 14.74 7.21
C ARG A 144 21.47 13.57 6.90
N GLU A 145 20.67 13.15 7.88
CA GLU A 145 19.73 12.04 7.76
C GLU A 145 18.57 12.38 6.80
N ASN A 146 18.44 13.66 6.42
CA ASN A 146 17.49 14.13 5.41
C ASN A 146 18.04 14.07 3.97
N LEU A 147 19.32 13.70 3.79
CA LEU A 147 19.94 13.57 2.47
C LEU A 147 19.69 12.16 1.91
N VAL A 148 19.08 12.08 0.73
CA VAL A 148 18.92 10.83 -0.02
C VAL A 148 20.28 10.24 -0.42
N ALA A 149 21.30 11.09 -0.61
CA ALA A 149 22.69 10.66 -0.84
C ALA A 149 23.24 9.76 0.27
N SER A 150 22.68 9.83 1.49
CA SER A 150 23.08 8.95 2.60
C SER A 150 22.76 7.48 2.31
N GLU A 151 21.71 7.18 1.53
CA GLU A 151 21.35 5.81 1.13
C GLU A 151 22.37 5.18 0.17
N TYR A 152 23.20 6.01 -0.48
CA TYR A 152 24.26 5.56 -1.37
C TYR A 152 25.56 5.28 -0.62
N LEU A 153 25.62 5.56 0.69
CA LEU A 153 26.79 5.26 1.49
C LEU A 153 26.93 3.75 1.66
N TRP A 154 28.14 3.27 1.42
CA TRP A 154 28.52 1.90 1.72
C TRP A 154 29.02 1.83 3.16
N ASP A 155 28.17 2.22 4.12
CA ASP A 155 28.56 2.32 5.52
C ASP A 155 28.00 1.18 6.38
N GLY A 156 26.77 0.69 6.17
CA GLY A 156 26.19 -0.40 6.97
C GLY A 156 26.29 -0.18 8.49
N GLY A 157 26.46 1.08 8.94
CA GLY A 157 26.74 1.47 10.32
C GLY A 157 28.23 1.62 10.73
N PHE A 158 29.20 1.31 9.86
CA PHE A 158 30.65 1.38 10.13
C PHE A 158 31.33 2.70 9.71
N ASN A 159 30.59 3.64 9.09
CA ASN A 159 31.10 4.96 8.67
C ASN A 159 32.39 4.91 7.83
N PHE A 160 32.45 4.02 6.82
CA PHE A 160 33.61 3.94 5.92
C PHE A 160 33.86 5.22 5.10
N GLY A 161 32.87 6.11 5.00
CA GLY A 161 32.98 7.35 4.22
C GLY A 161 33.07 7.11 2.72
N ILE A 162 32.55 5.98 2.23
CA ILE A 162 32.56 5.63 0.80
C ILE A 162 31.12 5.65 0.30
N SER A 163 30.88 6.33 -0.81
CA SER A 163 29.57 6.40 -1.46
C SER A 163 29.60 5.76 -2.85
N ALA A 164 28.48 5.20 -3.27
CA ALA A 164 28.24 4.88 -4.66
C ALA A 164 28.17 6.15 -5.51
N ASN A 165 28.36 6.00 -6.83
CA ASN A 165 28.31 7.15 -7.73
C ASN A 165 26.90 7.78 -7.73
N LEU A 166 26.84 9.12 -7.68
CA LEU A 166 25.59 9.86 -7.75
C LEU A 166 25.27 10.27 -9.21
N PRO A 167 23.99 10.36 -9.58
CA PRO A 167 23.56 10.96 -10.84
C PRO A 167 23.97 12.44 -10.95
N GLU A 168 24.11 12.95 -12.18
CA GLU A 168 24.51 14.36 -12.43
C GLU A 168 23.50 15.40 -11.95
N ASN A 169 22.25 14.99 -11.70
CA ASN A 169 21.15 15.84 -11.25
C ASN A 169 20.61 15.40 -9.88
N HIS A 170 21.44 14.76 -9.06
CA HIS A 170 21.07 14.24 -7.75
C HIS A 170 20.54 15.34 -6.82
N TRP A 171 21.06 16.56 -6.90
CA TRP A 171 20.57 17.69 -6.11
C TRP A 171 19.07 17.98 -6.34
N HIS A 172 18.52 17.69 -7.53
CA HIS A 172 17.06 17.79 -7.76
C HIS A 172 16.29 16.78 -6.93
N THR A 173 16.79 15.55 -6.83
CA THR A 173 16.19 14.48 -6.02
C THR A 173 16.17 14.88 -4.56
N GLU A 174 17.26 15.48 -4.07
CA GLU A 174 17.34 15.99 -2.70
C GLU A 174 16.29 17.05 -2.42
N ILE A 175 16.19 18.07 -3.28
CA ILE A 175 15.19 19.14 -3.14
C ILE A 175 13.76 18.57 -3.20
N GLY A 176 13.50 17.63 -4.10
CA GLY A 176 12.22 16.94 -4.20
C GLY A 176 11.88 16.16 -2.93
N ASN A 177 12.85 15.47 -2.35
CA ASN A 177 12.70 14.77 -1.08
C ASN A 177 12.39 15.72 0.07
N TRP A 178 13.09 16.87 0.15
CA TRP A 178 12.85 17.84 1.20
C TRP A 178 11.44 18.43 1.10
N MET A 179 10.99 18.79 -0.10
CA MET A 179 9.64 19.28 -0.32
C MET A 179 8.57 18.23 0.06
N ASN A 180 8.77 16.96 -0.31
CA ASN A 180 7.87 15.88 0.07
C ASN A 180 7.78 15.73 1.60
N THR A 181 8.93 15.82 2.29
CA THR A 181 8.99 15.77 3.75
C THR A 181 8.32 16.99 4.39
N SER A 182 8.53 18.21 3.88
CA SER A 182 7.82 19.41 4.36
C SER A 182 6.30 19.28 4.20
N LEU A 183 5.83 18.77 3.05
CA LEU A 183 4.41 18.53 2.82
C LEU A 183 3.84 17.46 3.77
N ALA A 184 4.57 16.36 3.98
CA ALA A 184 4.18 15.33 4.94
C ALA A 184 4.14 15.88 6.38
N MET A 185 5.11 16.73 6.75
CA MET A 185 5.16 17.40 8.05
C MET A 185 3.98 18.35 8.24
N MET A 186 3.60 19.11 7.22
CA MET A 186 2.43 19.99 7.24
C MET A 186 1.13 19.20 7.47
N GLN A 187 0.96 18.08 6.75
CA GLN A 187 -0.19 17.19 6.90
C GLN A 187 -0.26 16.60 8.32
N ARG A 188 0.87 16.17 8.87
CA ARG A 188 0.96 15.59 10.22
C ARG A 188 0.73 16.63 11.31
N THR A 189 1.35 17.80 11.20
CA THR A 189 1.26 18.89 12.19
C THR A 189 -0.15 19.46 12.28
N THR A 190 -0.89 19.44 11.17
CA THR A 190 -2.31 19.82 11.20
C THR A 190 -3.07 18.89 12.15
N LEU A 191 -2.87 17.57 12.08
CA LEU A 191 -3.54 16.61 12.98
C LEU A 191 -3.12 16.77 14.46
N SER A 192 -1.90 17.24 14.74
CA SER A 192 -1.46 17.42 16.13
C SER A 192 -2.23 18.50 16.88
N PHE A 193 -2.93 19.40 16.18
CA PHE A 193 -3.83 20.38 16.81
C PHE A 193 -5.02 19.71 17.50
N ALA A 194 -5.64 18.72 16.85
CA ALA A 194 -6.79 18.01 17.41
C ALA A 194 -6.37 16.89 18.37
N ARG A 195 -5.23 16.23 18.08
CA ARG A 195 -4.67 15.17 18.90
C ARG A 195 -3.16 15.43 19.11
N PRO A 196 -2.79 16.18 20.15
CA PRO A 196 -1.39 16.43 20.43
C PRO A 196 -0.66 15.12 20.74
N ILE A 197 0.63 15.07 20.40
CA ILE A 197 1.46 13.89 20.64
C ILE A 197 1.82 13.91 22.12
N GLU A 198 1.31 12.97 22.90
CA GLU A 198 1.71 12.80 24.29
C GLU A 198 3.06 12.09 24.33
N GLN A 199 4.07 12.75 24.87
CA GLN A 199 5.40 12.21 25.08
C GLN A 199 5.74 12.31 26.56
N SER A 200 6.07 11.17 27.16
CA SER A 200 6.60 11.09 28.52
C SER A 200 8.02 10.53 28.44
N ALA A 201 9.00 11.33 28.85
CA ALA A 201 10.41 10.92 28.94
C ALA A 201 10.79 10.41 30.34
N GLY A 202 9.82 10.34 31.25
CA GLY A 202 9.99 9.92 32.64
C GLY A 202 8.77 10.27 33.50
N PRO A 203 8.77 9.90 34.79
CA PRO A 203 7.62 10.08 35.70
C PRO A 203 7.14 11.54 35.79
N ASP A 204 8.08 12.50 35.72
CA ASP A 204 7.81 13.93 35.90
C ASP A 204 8.05 14.76 34.62
N ILE A 205 8.37 14.11 33.49
CA ILE A 205 8.67 14.80 32.23
C ILE A 205 7.60 14.41 31.24
N SER A 206 6.51 15.18 31.23
CA SER A 206 5.39 15.03 30.30
C SER A 206 5.19 16.34 29.54
N ASN A 207 5.01 16.25 28.23
CA ASN A 207 4.76 17.43 27.41
C ASN A 207 3.30 17.95 27.51
N VAL A 208 2.43 17.24 28.23
CA VAL A 208 1.00 17.55 28.34
C VAL A 208 0.75 18.91 29.00
N GLU A 209 1.64 19.35 29.89
CA GLU A 209 1.53 20.66 30.55
C GLU A 209 1.71 21.85 29.59
N TYR A 210 2.40 21.65 28.46
CA TYR A 210 2.63 22.69 27.45
C TYR A 210 1.53 22.75 26.39
N PHE A 211 0.49 21.93 26.49
CA PHE A 211 -0.62 21.94 25.54
C PHE A 211 -1.51 23.16 25.75
N ILE A 212 -1.44 24.11 24.81
CA ILE A 212 -2.33 25.25 24.77
C ILE A 212 -3.66 24.81 24.15
N ARG A 213 -4.70 24.73 24.98
CA ARG A 213 -6.06 24.42 24.51
C ARG A 213 -6.71 25.69 23.94
N PRO A 214 -7.49 25.59 22.85
CA PRO A 214 -8.29 26.71 22.37
C PRO A 214 -9.24 27.19 23.47
N THR A 215 -9.19 28.49 23.79
CA THR A 215 -10.11 29.14 24.75
C THR A 215 -11.37 29.65 24.05
N ASP A 216 -11.30 29.81 22.73
CA ASP A 216 -12.35 30.30 21.85
C ASP A 216 -13.29 29.17 21.39
N SER A 217 -14.56 29.52 21.16
CA SER A 217 -15.59 28.56 20.75
C SER A 217 -15.33 28.02 19.34
N GLU A 218 -14.72 28.84 18.49
CA GLU A 218 -14.41 28.62 17.09
C GLU A 218 -13.25 27.63 16.93
N GLY A 219 -12.17 27.77 17.70
CA GLY A 219 -11.07 26.82 17.78
C GLY A 219 -11.51 25.45 18.31
N SER A 220 -12.42 25.43 19.29
CA SER A 220 -13.03 24.16 19.75
C SER A 220 -13.88 23.49 18.66
N GLN A 221 -14.64 24.27 17.88
CA GLN A 221 -15.37 23.75 16.73
C GLN A 221 -14.44 23.24 15.63
N LEU A 222 -13.29 23.88 15.41
CA LEU A 222 -12.28 23.43 14.46
C LEU A 222 -11.79 22.03 14.81
N CYS A 223 -11.46 21.76 16.08
CA CYS A 223 -11.02 20.45 16.55
C CYS A 223 -12.03 19.33 16.21
N LYS A 224 -13.33 19.58 16.37
CA LYS A 224 -14.39 18.61 16.03
C LYS A 224 -14.53 18.32 14.53
N LYS A 225 -14.01 19.21 13.68
CA LYS A 225 -14.06 19.08 12.21
C LYS A 225 -12.81 18.41 11.64
N MET A 226 -11.77 18.21 12.43
CA MET A 226 -10.53 17.58 11.98
C MET A 226 -10.66 16.06 12.03
N MET A 227 -10.40 15.41 10.90
CA MET A 227 -10.44 13.96 10.78
C MET A 227 -9.05 13.44 10.45
N GLY A 228 -8.57 12.50 11.25
CA GLY A 228 -7.30 11.79 11.02
C GLY A 228 -7.55 10.29 10.88
N LYS A 229 -6.74 9.64 10.03
CA LYS A 229 -6.74 8.17 9.94
C LYS A 229 -6.09 7.60 11.21
N SER A 230 -6.82 6.80 11.97
CA SER A 230 -6.29 6.07 13.12
C SER A 230 -5.92 4.65 12.70
N THR A 231 -4.78 4.14 13.17
CA THR A 231 -4.38 2.73 13.02
C THR A 231 -5.01 1.84 14.08
N ALA A 232 -5.46 2.42 15.21
CA ALA A 232 -6.11 1.69 16.30
C ALA A 232 -7.56 1.31 15.99
N HIS A 233 -8.19 1.98 15.02
CA HIS A 233 -9.58 1.76 14.65
C HIS A 233 -9.71 1.67 13.13
N THR A 234 -10.21 0.53 12.65
CA THR A 234 -10.55 0.32 11.24
C THR A 234 -12.05 0.58 11.03
N SER A 235 -12.37 1.52 10.14
CA SER A 235 -13.77 1.78 9.76
C SER A 235 -14.15 0.85 8.61
N PHE A 236 -14.97 -0.16 8.90
CA PHE A 236 -15.54 -1.02 7.87
C PHE A 236 -16.94 -0.52 7.47
N SER A 237 -17.24 -0.57 6.17
CA SER A 237 -18.62 -0.38 5.71
C SER A 237 -19.44 -1.59 6.15
N VAL A 238 -20.26 -1.42 7.20
CA VAL A 238 -21.16 -2.47 7.71
C VAL A 238 -22.10 -2.95 6.60
N LEU A 239 -22.56 -2.04 5.74
CA LEU A 239 -23.36 -2.36 4.56
C LEU A 239 -22.57 -3.23 3.57
N GLY A 240 -21.33 -2.84 3.24
CA GLY A 240 -20.49 -3.58 2.30
C GLY A 240 -20.16 -4.98 2.79
N LEU A 241 -19.82 -5.10 4.08
CA LEU A 241 -19.56 -6.40 4.72
C LEU A 241 -20.84 -7.26 4.76
N GLY A 242 -21.98 -6.67 5.10
CA GLY A 242 -23.27 -7.36 5.12
C GLY A 242 -23.70 -7.88 3.75
N LEU A 243 -23.53 -7.08 2.69
CA LEU A 243 -23.82 -7.49 1.32
C LEU A 243 -22.89 -8.61 0.85
N ALA A 244 -21.59 -8.50 1.13
CA ALA A 244 -20.63 -9.54 0.75
C ALA A 244 -20.96 -10.89 1.41
N ILE A 245 -21.20 -10.88 2.72
CA ILE A 245 -21.58 -12.08 3.47
C ILE A 245 -22.93 -12.62 2.97
N GLY A 246 -23.91 -11.74 2.76
CA GLY A 246 -25.25 -12.12 2.29
C GLY A 246 -25.22 -12.81 0.92
N VAL A 247 -24.44 -12.27 -0.03
CA VAL A 247 -24.28 -12.86 -1.37
C VAL A 247 -23.61 -14.23 -1.29
N VAL A 248 -22.54 -14.37 -0.50
CA VAL A 248 -21.84 -15.66 -0.33
C VAL A 248 -22.78 -16.70 0.27
N ILE A 249 -23.52 -16.36 1.32
CA ILE A 249 -24.50 -17.26 1.94
C ILE A 249 -25.59 -17.64 0.93
N LEU A 250 -26.11 -16.69 0.16
CA LEU A 250 -27.13 -16.96 -0.85
C LEU A 250 -26.62 -17.94 -1.93
N VAL A 251 -25.41 -17.74 -2.43
CA VAL A 251 -24.79 -18.65 -3.42
C VAL A 251 -24.63 -20.05 -2.84
N ILE A 252 -24.16 -20.17 -1.60
CA ILE A 252 -24.03 -21.47 -0.91
C ILE A 252 -25.39 -22.13 -0.72
N LEU A 253 -26.41 -21.38 -0.29
CA LEU A 253 -27.77 -21.90 -0.12
C LEU A 253 -28.36 -22.38 -1.44
N VAL A 254 -28.20 -21.61 -2.53
CA VAL A 254 -28.63 -22.03 -3.87
C VAL A 254 -27.91 -23.31 -4.27
N ASN A 255 -26.60 -23.42 -4.05
CA ASN A 255 -25.82 -24.61 -4.39
C ASN A 255 -26.30 -25.87 -3.62
N ILE A 256 -26.67 -25.73 -2.34
CA ILE A 256 -27.12 -26.88 -1.52
C ILE A 256 -28.59 -27.24 -1.78
N VAL A 257 -29.46 -26.24 -1.98
CA VAL A 257 -30.91 -26.45 -2.11
C VAL A 257 -31.30 -26.89 -3.52
N LEU A 258 -30.68 -26.30 -4.56
CA LEU A 258 -31.05 -26.55 -5.94
C LEU A 258 -30.96 -28.05 -6.33
N PRO A 259 -29.88 -28.80 -6.02
CA PRO A 259 -29.80 -30.22 -6.33
C PRO A 259 -30.87 -31.05 -5.60
N LYS A 260 -31.14 -30.74 -4.32
CA LYS A 260 -32.17 -31.44 -3.53
C LYS A 260 -33.57 -31.19 -4.08
N LEU A 261 -33.87 -29.95 -4.45
CA LEU A 261 -35.17 -29.55 -4.97
C LEU A 261 -35.42 -30.11 -6.37
N VAL A 262 -34.42 -30.03 -7.26
CA VAL A 262 -34.47 -30.66 -8.59
C VAL A 262 -34.60 -32.19 -8.47
N SER A 263 -33.84 -32.82 -7.57
CA SER A 263 -33.93 -34.25 -7.27
C SER A 263 -35.33 -34.66 -6.83
N TYR A 264 -35.96 -33.89 -5.95
CA TYR A 264 -37.32 -34.15 -5.46
C TYR A 264 -38.35 -34.01 -6.58
N ILE A 265 -38.28 -32.95 -7.39
CA ILE A 265 -39.19 -32.69 -8.51
C ILE A 265 -39.05 -33.78 -9.59
N GLN A 266 -37.83 -34.16 -9.95
CA GLN A 266 -37.59 -35.21 -10.95
C GLN A 266 -38.10 -36.58 -10.48
N LYS A 267 -37.90 -36.94 -9.20
CA LYS A 267 -38.47 -38.18 -8.62
C LYS A 267 -39.99 -38.18 -8.65
N ARG A 268 -40.64 -37.04 -8.38
CA ARG A 268 -42.11 -36.93 -8.36
C ARG A 268 -42.73 -36.86 -9.75
N SER A 269 -42.06 -36.21 -10.70
CA SER A 269 -42.57 -36.01 -12.07
C SER A 269 -42.26 -37.19 -12.99
N GLY A 270 -41.28 -38.03 -12.65
CA GLY A 270 -40.82 -39.14 -13.48
C GLY A 270 -40.05 -38.72 -14.74
N LYS A 271 -40.00 -37.41 -15.04
CA LYS A 271 -39.28 -36.82 -16.17
C LYS A 271 -37.83 -36.51 -15.80
N GLY A 272 -36.89 -36.86 -16.69
CA GLY A 272 -35.47 -36.52 -16.53
C GLY A 272 -34.68 -37.44 -15.61
N LEU A 273 -35.21 -38.62 -15.26
CA LEU A 273 -34.54 -39.59 -14.40
C LEU A 273 -33.19 -40.06 -14.98
N HIS A 274 -33.11 -40.21 -16.31
CA HIS A 274 -31.88 -40.63 -17.00
C HIS A 274 -30.77 -39.57 -16.90
N ARG A 275 -31.08 -38.30 -17.20
CA ARG A 275 -30.13 -37.18 -17.05
C ARG A 275 -29.62 -37.01 -15.63
N ARG A 276 -30.46 -37.32 -14.65
CA ARG A 276 -30.07 -37.32 -13.25
C ARG A 276 -29.09 -38.44 -12.93
N LEU A 277 -29.35 -39.66 -13.42
CA LEU A 277 -28.43 -40.78 -13.23
C LEU A 277 -27.07 -40.48 -13.87
N GLU A 278 -27.06 -39.91 -15.08
CA GLU A 278 -25.81 -39.45 -15.72
C GLU A 278 -25.07 -38.40 -14.87
N TRP A 279 -25.79 -37.43 -14.30
CA TRP A 279 -25.20 -36.42 -13.40
C TRP A 279 -24.62 -37.06 -12.12
N THR A 280 -25.33 -38.00 -11.52
CA THR A 280 -24.86 -38.71 -10.32
C THR A 280 -23.66 -39.61 -10.64
N GLU A 281 -23.69 -40.36 -11.74
CA GLU A 281 -22.59 -41.24 -12.17
C GLU A 281 -21.30 -40.47 -12.52
N THR A 282 -21.43 -39.23 -13.00
CA THR A 282 -20.29 -38.34 -13.28
C THR A 282 -19.76 -37.61 -12.05
N SER A 283 -20.40 -37.75 -10.88
CA SER A 283 -19.91 -37.16 -9.63
C SER A 283 -18.60 -37.80 -9.17
N ALA A 284 -17.76 -37.02 -8.48
CA ALA A 284 -16.42 -37.47 -8.07
C ALA A 284 -16.45 -38.75 -7.21
N PHE A 285 -17.40 -38.87 -6.29
CA PHE A 285 -17.51 -40.06 -5.43
C PHE A 285 -18.02 -41.29 -6.18
N GLN A 286 -18.88 -41.10 -7.18
CA GLN A 286 -19.36 -42.19 -8.03
C GLN A 286 -18.27 -42.67 -9.00
N LEU A 287 -17.46 -41.76 -9.55
CA LEU A 287 -16.26 -42.12 -10.32
C LEU A 287 -15.25 -42.91 -9.47
N GLN A 288 -15.03 -42.48 -8.21
CA GLN A 288 -14.20 -43.22 -7.26
C GLN A 288 -14.76 -44.62 -6.96
N ARG A 289 -16.08 -44.75 -6.76
CA ARG A 289 -16.75 -46.05 -6.63
C ARG A 289 -16.47 -46.93 -7.85
N MET A 290 -16.70 -46.43 -9.06
CA MET A 290 -16.48 -47.22 -10.28
C MET A 290 -15.03 -47.69 -10.42
N ALA A 291 -14.06 -46.83 -10.09
CA ALA A 291 -12.64 -47.21 -10.05
C ALA A 291 -12.32 -48.28 -8.99
N ALA A 292 -12.97 -48.20 -7.82
CA ALA A 292 -12.82 -49.18 -6.75
C ALA A 292 -13.50 -50.52 -7.08
N GLU A 293 -14.67 -50.49 -7.72
CA GLU A 293 -15.36 -51.67 -8.25
C GLU A 293 -14.52 -52.38 -9.33
N GLY A 294 -13.84 -51.62 -10.20
CA GLY A 294 -12.87 -52.16 -11.15
C GLY A 294 -11.69 -52.88 -10.49
N ARG A 295 -11.41 -52.58 -9.22
CA ARG A 295 -10.43 -53.28 -8.37
C ARG A 295 -11.04 -54.38 -7.50
N GLY A 296 -12.33 -54.70 -7.67
CA GLY A 296 -13.02 -55.74 -6.91
C GLY A 296 -13.50 -55.33 -5.52
N VAL A 297 -13.53 -54.02 -5.22
CA VAL A 297 -14.08 -53.50 -3.96
C VAL A 297 -15.59 -53.38 -4.08
N GLY A 298 -16.33 -54.08 -3.23
CA GLY A 298 -17.79 -54.09 -3.16
C GLY A 298 -18.28 -55.09 -2.11
N PRO A 299 -19.59 -55.18 -1.83
CA PRO A 299 -20.71 -54.51 -2.52
C PRO A 299 -21.02 -53.09 -1.99
N TRP A 300 -21.51 -52.23 -2.88
CA TRP A 300 -21.89 -50.84 -2.59
C TRP A 300 -23.41 -50.68 -2.44
N VAL A 301 -23.84 -49.73 -1.62
CA VAL A 301 -25.22 -49.31 -1.34
C VAL A 301 -25.38 -47.85 -1.76
N ALA A 302 -26.62 -47.40 -2.01
CA ALA A 302 -26.94 -46.04 -2.42
C ALA A 302 -26.24 -45.63 -3.73
N ARG A 303 -26.24 -46.55 -4.71
CA ARG A 303 -25.62 -46.33 -6.03
C ARG A 303 -26.25 -45.18 -6.83
N ASP A 304 -27.51 -44.84 -6.53
CA ASP A 304 -28.27 -43.79 -7.21
C ASP A 304 -28.25 -42.43 -6.45
N ASP A 305 -27.47 -42.33 -5.37
CA ASP A 305 -27.29 -41.11 -4.58
C ASP A 305 -25.88 -40.51 -4.80
N ASP A 306 -25.67 -39.24 -4.45
CA ASP A 306 -24.39 -38.54 -4.70
C ASP A 306 -23.19 -39.14 -3.94
N VAL A 307 -23.45 -39.81 -2.81
CA VAL A 307 -22.40 -40.42 -1.98
C VAL A 307 -22.68 -41.92 -1.83
N PRO A 308 -21.96 -42.79 -2.57
CA PRO A 308 -22.10 -44.23 -2.44
C PRO A 308 -21.47 -44.73 -1.14
N MET A 309 -22.10 -45.71 -0.50
CA MET A 309 -21.63 -46.26 0.77
C MET A 309 -21.27 -47.74 0.63
N LEU A 310 -20.19 -48.18 1.25
CA LEU A 310 -19.82 -49.60 1.26
C LEU A 310 -20.73 -50.38 2.23
N LYS A 311 -21.24 -51.54 1.81
CA LYS A 311 -22.05 -52.37 2.69
C LYS A 311 -21.16 -52.99 3.78
N GLY A 312 -21.34 -52.55 5.03
CA GLY A 312 -20.72 -53.19 6.21
C GLY A 312 -19.44 -52.54 6.75
N GLY A 313 -19.15 -51.27 6.44
CA GLY A 313 -18.10 -50.50 7.12
C GLY A 313 -16.67 -51.03 6.95
N GLN A 314 -16.43 -51.86 5.93
CA GLN A 314 -15.12 -52.46 5.69
C GLN A 314 -14.14 -51.42 5.14
N MET A 315 -12.95 -51.35 5.72
CA MET A 315 -11.85 -50.54 5.20
C MET A 315 -11.14 -51.31 4.08
N PHE A 316 -10.87 -50.64 2.95
CA PHE A 316 -10.11 -51.21 1.84
C PHE A 316 -8.87 -50.35 1.54
N ASN A 317 -7.81 -50.98 1.06
CA ASN A 317 -6.56 -50.30 0.71
C ASN A 317 -6.38 -50.28 -0.82
N LEU A 318 -6.21 -49.09 -1.39
CA LEU A 318 -6.04 -48.86 -2.83
C LEU A 318 -4.59 -49.05 -3.31
N THR A 319 -3.60 -49.20 -2.40
CA THR A 319 -2.17 -49.33 -2.76
C THR A 319 -1.69 -50.77 -2.99
N GLY A 320 -2.56 -51.77 -2.75
CA GLY A 320 -2.23 -53.18 -3.00
C GLY A 320 -2.40 -53.58 -4.47
N ALA A 321 -1.49 -54.42 -4.98
CA ALA A 321 -1.59 -55.00 -6.32
C ALA A 321 -2.87 -55.84 -6.44
N SER A 322 -3.75 -55.43 -7.37
CA SER A 322 -4.94 -56.12 -7.91
C SER A 322 -5.13 -57.57 -7.45
N LEU A 323 -6.05 -57.80 -6.51
CA LEU A 323 -6.58 -59.12 -6.21
C LEU A 323 -7.75 -59.42 -7.17
N LYS A 324 -7.44 -59.99 -8.34
CA LYS A 324 -8.42 -60.81 -9.08
C LYS A 324 -8.73 -62.03 -8.20
N GLY A 325 -9.68 -61.89 -7.28
CA GLY A 325 -10.06 -62.94 -6.34
C GLY A 325 -11.50 -62.81 -5.86
N LYS A 326 -12.28 -63.88 -6.08
CA LYS A 326 -13.65 -64.20 -5.61
C LYS A 326 -14.82 -63.23 -5.87
N TRP A 327 -14.59 -61.94 -6.18
CA TRP A 327 -15.69 -60.95 -6.27
C TRP A 327 -15.84 -60.28 -7.64
N GLY A 328 -15.02 -60.66 -8.62
CA GLY A 328 -15.03 -60.10 -9.98
C GLY A 328 -16.12 -60.65 -10.90
N ARG A 329 -17.38 -60.69 -10.47
CA ARG A 329 -18.51 -60.94 -11.38
C ARG A 329 -19.42 -59.70 -11.41
N ALA A 330 -19.08 -58.76 -12.29
CA ALA A 330 -20.01 -57.73 -12.69
C ALA A 330 -21.11 -58.41 -13.52
N GLU A 331 -22.25 -58.72 -12.89
CA GLU A 331 -23.46 -59.05 -13.62
C GLU A 331 -23.92 -57.77 -14.33
N SER A 332 -23.79 -57.78 -15.64
CA SER A 332 -24.33 -56.79 -16.56
C SER A 332 -25.86 -56.70 -16.42
N TYR A 333 -26.37 -55.47 -16.41
CA TYR A 333 -27.78 -55.07 -16.42
C TYR A 333 -28.74 -56.07 -17.10
N GLN A 334 -29.64 -56.69 -16.33
CA GLN A 334 -30.93 -57.13 -16.85
C GLN A 334 -31.99 -56.09 -16.49
N MET A 335 -32.42 -55.30 -17.48
CA MET A 335 -33.61 -54.47 -17.33
C MET A 335 -34.86 -55.37 -17.39
N ALA A 336 -35.69 -55.30 -16.35
CA ALA A 336 -37.02 -55.88 -16.36
C ALA A 336 -37.89 -55.15 -17.41
N ARG A 337 -38.04 -55.74 -18.60
CA ARG A 337 -39.05 -55.36 -19.60
C ARG A 337 -40.43 -55.67 -19.01
N ARG A 338 -41.15 -54.65 -18.55
CA ARG A 338 -42.62 -54.70 -18.43
C ARG A 338 -43.21 -54.41 -19.82
N SER A 339 -44.02 -55.35 -20.29
CA SER A 339 -44.78 -55.33 -21.53
C SER A 339 -45.43 -53.98 -21.82
N PHE A 340 -45.05 -53.36 -22.94
CA PHE A 340 -45.93 -52.55 -23.78
C PHE A 340 -45.43 -52.67 -25.22
N GLY A 341 -46.31 -53.11 -26.11
CA GLY A 341 -46.00 -53.40 -27.50
C GLY A 341 -45.82 -52.15 -28.35
N SER A 342 -44.78 -52.16 -29.18
CA SER A 342 -44.79 -51.84 -30.61
C SER A 342 -43.33 -51.77 -31.06
N THR A 343 -43.05 -52.49 -32.13
CA THR A 343 -41.73 -52.63 -32.74
C THR A 343 -41.47 -51.39 -33.58
N GLU A 344 -40.40 -50.66 -33.27
CA GLU A 344 -39.78 -49.74 -34.23
C GLU A 344 -38.28 -49.98 -34.17
N GLU A 345 -37.76 -50.54 -35.25
CA GLU A 345 -36.33 -50.76 -35.49
C GLU A 345 -35.68 -49.40 -35.72
N ILE A 346 -34.62 -49.09 -34.97
CA ILE A 346 -33.71 -48.00 -35.30
C ILE A 346 -32.33 -48.62 -35.50
N GLU A 347 -31.87 -48.57 -36.75
CA GLU A 347 -30.56 -49.01 -37.22
C GLU A 347 -29.43 -48.29 -36.47
N MET A 348 -28.47 -49.06 -35.95
CA MET A 348 -27.19 -48.53 -35.47
C MET A 348 -26.25 -48.31 -36.65
N GLY A 349 -26.10 -47.05 -37.07
CA GLY A 349 -25.01 -46.62 -37.95
C GLY A 349 -23.68 -46.71 -37.23
N GLY A 350 -22.79 -47.58 -37.71
CA GLY A 350 -21.45 -47.80 -37.16
C GLY A 350 -20.54 -46.58 -37.30
N LEU A 351 -19.76 -46.32 -36.24
CA LEU A 351 -18.66 -45.38 -36.23
C LEU A 351 -17.34 -46.15 -36.07
N SER A 352 -16.42 -45.93 -37.01
CA SER A 352 -15.00 -46.28 -36.94
C SER A 352 -14.18 -45.08 -37.46
N PRO A 353 -12.87 -44.97 -37.13
CA PRO A 353 -12.40 -43.90 -36.26
C PRO A 353 -11.44 -42.93 -36.96
N GLY A 354 -11.64 -41.63 -36.72
CA GLY A 354 -10.70 -40.57 -37.09
C GLY A 354 -9.83 -40.18 -35.90
N PHE A 355 -8.60 -40.67 -35.91
CA PHE A 355 -7.54 -40.34 -34.95
C PHE A 355 -6.91 -39.00 -35.38
N GLU A 356 -7.03 -37.94 -34.56
CA GLU A 356 -6.24 -36.71 -34.77
C GLU A 356 -5.57 -36.28 -33.46
N LYS A 357 -4.23 -36.27 -33.50
CA LYS A 357 -3.31 -35.95 -32.40
C LYS A 357 -3.25 -34.44 -32.20
N GLY A 358 -3.59 -33.94 -31.01
CA GLY A 358 -3.22 -32.59 -30.57
C GLY A 358 -1.79 -32.55 -30.00
N PRO A 359 -1.00 -31.48 -30.25
CA PRO A 359 0.37 -31.40 -29.77
C PRO A 359 0.48 -30.92 -28.31
N ALA A 360 1.61 -31.33 -27.75
CA ALA A 360 2.10 -31.21 -26.38
C ALA A 360 2.16 -29.80 -25.77
N ASP A 361 1.83 -29.78 -24.47
CA ASP A 361 2.69 -29.30 -23.37
C ASP A 361 3.25 -27.87 -23.47
N LYS A 362 2.62 -26.95 -22.72
CA LYS A 362 3.30 -25.79 -22.13
C LYS A 362 2.98 -25.71 -20.65
N LYS A 363 4.02 -25.99 -19.85
CA LYS A 363 4.12 -25.76 -18.41
C LYS A 363 4.01 -24.26 -18.12
N GLU A 364 3.00 -23.85 -17.37
CA GLU A 364 3.00 -22.54 -16.72
C GLU A 364 3.33 -22.71 -15.24
N ALA A 365 4.45 -22.10 -14.84
CA ALA A 365 4.91 -22.01 -13.48
C ALA A 365 4.09 -20.95 -12.73
N VAL A 366 3.37 -21.38 -11.69
CA VAL A 366 2.65 -20.49 -10.78
C VAL A 366 3.67 -19.79 -9.87
N ARG A 367 3.90 -18.51 -10.13
CA ARG A 367 4.72 -17.62 -9.30
C ARG A 367 3.85 -17.08 -8.16
N MET A 368 3.99 -17.64 -6.96
CA MET A 368 3.42 -17.06 -5.73
C MET A 368 4.06 -15.70 -5.48
N ARG A 369 3.22 -14.66 -5.36
CA ARG A 369 3.62 -13.33 -4.93
C ARG A 369 3.20 -13.20 -3.46
N LEU A 370 4.18 -13.23 -2.56
CA LEU A 370 4.06 -12.79 -1.18
C LEU A 370 3.76 -11.28 -1.22
N LEU A 371 2.70 -10.87 -0.53
CA LEU A 371 2.44 -9.47 -0.22
C LEU A 371 2.96 -9.25 1.19
N ASP A 372 4.07 -8.52 1.28
CA ASP A 372 4.58 -7.93 2.50
C ASP A 372 3.81 -6.63 2.81
N GLU A 373 3.53 -6.47 4.10
CA GLU A 373 3.37 -5.28 4.96
C GLU A 373 2.72 -3.98 4.43
#